data_AF-A0A6P0RIN7-F1
#
_entry.id   AF-A0A6P0RIN7-F1
#
_cell.length_a   1.000
_cell.length_b   1.000
_cell.length_c   1.000
_cell.angle_alpha   90.00
_cell.angle_beta   90.00
_cell.angle_gamma   90.00
#
_symmetry.space_group_name_H-M   'P 1'
#
loop_
_entity.id
_entity.type
_entity.pdbx_description
1 polymer ?
#
loop_
_entity_poly.entity_id
_entity_poly.type
_entity_poly.pdbx_seq_one_letter_code
_entity_poly.pdbx_strand_id
1 'polypeptide(L)'
;METTHHNLLAKLASYRENFSSLGTRLSLAAKELQNTGTPPSESLLEELMGYSRDFAEMKEQGLKLAQTSQISTGAISSLTDLENLIKAVTITTESSISQPALNILNQILAIAHQEQPEFPPLESVKAQAKELYKQISETKSEKLPDDAQALIEDRHPLSAVLKLVKQGKSLDDEQLLELEEKVNVTFGKKLMLAIFRGKLTIPNDSLPTTSTIKLPALEELERPQNIPTQPTSPQKSTTTNLPPLIVVPSGGGEPNQTPIDDPDIIILEDPTPAKPLEEIIIVPGVETPQNSSKIQRPNIMFGENTNQPSGVSVGLKVIVHIQNVGDRSFSAGEYAGTRGQGFRVEAFQINIEPPVAGLNLEYMAHIGGVGDTPWLEAGKLAGERGRARRLEGLAMRLTGSQANSYDICYTAHVQNMGDLPVYRNGQYCGTRNKSLRVEGMKVWIEPKS
;
A
#
# COMPACT_ATOMS: atom_id res chain seq x y z
N MET A 1 -5.78 7.39 -2.93
CA MET A 1 -5.40 8.05 -1.67
C MET A 1 -6.04 7.39 -0.45
N GLU A 2 -7.23 6.77 -0.55
CA GLU A 2 -7.84 6.07 0.60
C GLU A 2 -7.08 4.82 1.07
N THR A 3 -6.53 4.03 0.15
CA THR A 3 -5.72 2.83 0.49
C THR A 3 -4.45 3.18 1.26
N THR A 4 -3.83 4.32 1.00
CA THR A 4 -2.68 4.80 1.77
C THR A 4 -3.07 5.22 3.18
N HIS A 5 -4.26 5.78 3.39
CA HIS A 5 -4.75 6.19 4.71
C HIS A 5 -5.14 5.00 5.59
N HIS A 6 -5.91 4.07 5.03
CA HIS A 6 -6.30 2.86 5.76
C HIS A 6 -5.09 1.98 6.08
N ASN A 7 -4.11 1.90 5.18
CA ASN A 7 -2.84 1.21 5.43
C ASN A 7 -2.00 1.91 6.52
N LEU A 8 -1.99 3.25 6.56
CA LEU A 8 -1.31 3.99 7.62
C LEU A 8 -1.98 3.80 8.99
N LEU A 9 -3.31 3.84 9.06
CA LEU A 9 -4.07 3.62 10.30
C LEU A 9 -3.90 2.18 10.82
N ALA A 10 -3.95 1.19 9.93
CA ALA A 10 -3.70 -0.21 10.29
C ALA A 10 -2.25 -0.43 10.75
N LYS A 11 -1.28 0.21 10.09
CA LYS A 11 0.12 0.22 10.55
C LYS A 11 0.25 0.88 11.92
N LEU A 12 -0.34 2.06 12.15
CA LEU A 12 -0.31 2.73 13.45
C LEU A 12 -0.83 1.83 14.58
N ALA A 13 -1.92 1.10 14.35
CA ALA A 13 -2.48 0.17 15.32
C ALA A 13 -1.51 -0.97 15.66
N SER A 14 -0.89 -1.60 14.65
CA SER A 14 0.11 -2.66 14.84
C SER A 14 1.37 -2.14 15.55
N TYR A 15 1.83 -0.94 15.21
CA TYR A 15 2.98 -0.33 15.87
C TYR A 15 2.72 0.02 17.34
N ARG A 16 1.47 0.35 17.70
CA ARG A 16 1.10 0.62 19.10
C ARG A 16 1.25 -0.61 19.99
N GLU A 17 0.80 -1.76 19.49
CA GLU A 17 0.95 -3.03 20.23
C GLU A 17 2.43 -3.39 20.39
N ASN A 18 3.21 -3.23 19.32
CA ASN A 18 4.62 -3.52 19.33
C ASN A 18 5.44 -2.56 20.22
N PHE A 19 5.09 -1.26 20.23
CA PHE A 19 5.75 -0.26 21.07
C PHE A 19 5.54 -0.53 22.56
N SER A 20 4.34 -0.98 22.94
CA SER A 20 4.05 -1.41 24.32
C SER A 20 4.93 -2.59 24.74
N SER A 21 5.07 -3.59 23.86
CA SER A 21 5.91 -4.78 24.08
C SER A 21 7.42 -4.47 24.08
N LEU A 22 7.88 -3.52 23.26
CA LEU A 22 9.26 -3.04 23.28
C LEU A 22 9.55 -2.24 24.55
N GLY A 23 8.62 -1.37 24.97
CA GLY A 23 8.74 -0.58 26.19
C GLY A 23 8.86 -1.43 27.46
N THR A 24 8.11 -2.53 27.54
CA THR A 24 8.22 -3.47 28.68
C THR A 24 9.56 -4.20 28.68
N ARG A 25 10.06 -4.64 27.52
CA ARG A 25 11.39 -5.27 27.38
C ARG A 25 12.54 -4.32 27.68
N LEU A 26 12.47 -3.07 27.23
CA LEU A 26 13.46 -2.04 27.56
C LEU A 26 13.46 -1.69 29.05
N SER A 27 12.27 -1.64 29.67
CA SER A 27 12.15 -1.44 31.12
C SER A 27 12.77 -2.59 31.91
N LEU A 28 12.56 -3.85 31.46
CA LEU A 28 13.17 -5.03 32.04
C LEU A 28 14.70 -4.98 31.90
N ALA A 29 15.22 -4.70 30.69
CA ALA A 29 16.65 -4.58 30.43
C ALA A 29 17.31 -3.43 31.23
N ALA A 30 16.61 -2.30 31.40
CA ALA A 30 17.09 -1.20 32.24
C ALA A 30 17.19 -1.61 33.71
N LYS A 31 16.26 -2.44 34.19
CA LYS A 31 16.24 -2.98 35.56
C LYS A 31 17.33 -4.03 35.78
N GLU A 32 17.62 -4.85 34.78
CA GLU A 32 18.75 -5.79 34.78
C GLU A 32 20.09 -5.05 34.75
N LEU A 33 20.23 -4.01 33.92
CA LEU A 33 21.41 -3.15 33.93
C LEU A 33 21.63 -2.48 35.30
N GLN A 34 20.56 -2.01 35.94
CA GLN A 34 20.64 -1.35 37.24
C GLN A 34 20.97 -2.30 38.40
N ASN A 35 20.49 -3.56 38.34
CA ASN A 35 20.62 -4.51 39.44
C ASN A 35 21.80 -5.46 39.29
N THR A 36 22.14 -5.87 38.07
CA THR A 36 23.17 -6.88 37.79
C THR A 36 24.28 -6.37 36.88
N GLY A 37 24.20 -5.13 36.38
CA GLY A 37 25.20 -4.55 35.47
C GLY A 37 25.19 -5.16 34.07
N THR A 38 24.18 -5.97 33.74
CA THR A 38 24.08 -6.65 32.44
C THR A 38 23.68 -5.64 31.37
N PRO A 39 24.45 -5.46 30.28
CA PRO A 39 24.07 -4.56 29.20
C PRO A 39 22.83 -5.06 28.46
N PRO A 40 22.01 -4.16 27.88
CA PRO A 40 20.90 -4.55 27.01
C PRO A 40 21.40 -5.40 25.83
N SER A 41 20.62 -6.40 25.43
CA SER A 41 21.01 -7.26 24.30
C SER A 41 21.10 -6.46 22.99
N GLU A 42 22.05 -6.83 22.14
CA GLU A 42 22.26 -6.20 20.82
C GLU A 42 21.00 -6.28 19.95
N SER A 43 20.27 -7.40 20.03
CA SER A 43 18.98 -7.58 19.36
C SER A 43 17.92 -6.55 19.78
N LEU A 44 17.91 -6.13 21.05
CA LEU A 44 16.94 -5.16 21.57
C LEU A 44 17.29 -3.74 21.10
N LEU A 45 18.59 -3.44 20.97
CA LEU A 45 19.09 -2.18 20.43
C LEU A 45 18.83 -2.08 18.92
N GLU A 46 19.06 -3.14 18.17
CA GLU A 46 18.73 -3.22 16.74
C GLU A 46 17.22 -3.04 16.51
N GLU A 47 16.40 -3.68 17.33
CA GLU A 47 14.95 -3.55 17.28
C GLU A 47 14.51 -2.10 17.57
N LEU A 48 15.07 -1.45 18.61
CA LEU A 48 14.81 -0.04 18.91
C LEU A 48 15.22 0.90 17.76
N MET A 49 16.37 0.67 17.14
CA MET A 49 16.82 1.44 15.98
C MET A 49 15.88 1.26 14.78
N GLY A 50 15.44 0.02 14.52
CA GLY A 50 14.43 -0.29 13.50
C GLY A 50 13.14 0.50 13.74
N TYR A 51 12.59 0.41 14.95
CA TYR A 51 11.37 1.14 15.31
C TYR A 51 11.50 2.66 15.19
N SER A 52 12.64 3.24 15.59
CA SER A 52 12.87 4.69 15.46
C SER A 52 12.87 5.15 13.99
N ARG A 53 13.44 4.33 13.10
CA ARG A 53 13.47 4.57 11.66
C ARG A 53 12.08 4.47 11.06
N ASP A 54 11.33 3.43 11.43
CA ASP A 54 9.98 3.20 10.92
C ASP A 54 9.00 4.29 11.39
N PHE A 55 9.14 4.76 12.63
CA PHE A 55 8.37 5.90 13.13
C PHE A 55 8.70 7.21 12.38
N ALA A 56 9.99 7.45 12.09
CA ALA A 56 10.41 8.62 11.32
C ALA A 56 9.84 8.59 9.89
N GLU A 57 9.89 7.42 9.24
CA GLU A 57 9.30 7.23 7.90
C GLU A 57 7.78 7.47 7.93
N MET A 58 7.08 6.96 8.94
CA MET A 58 5.64 7.15 9.07
C MET A 58 5.26 8.61 9.37
N LYS A 59 6.05 9.30 10.20
CA LYS A 59 5.90 10.73 10.46
C LYS A 59 6.06 11.54 9.18
N GLU A 60 7.05 11.22 8.35
CA GLU A 60 7.27 11.87 7.06
C GLU A 60 6.09 11.60 6.10
N GLN A 61 5.60 10.36 6.04
CA GLN A 61 4.44 10.01 5.23
C GLN A 61 3.17 10.74 5.69
N GLY A 62 2.93 10.84 7.00
CA GLY A 62 1.81 11.62 7.56
C GLY A 62 1.92 13.12 7.25
N LEU A 63 3.11 13.72 7.41
CA LEU A 63 3.36 15.12 7.04
C LEU A 63 3.14 15.38 5.55
N LYS A 64 3.60 14.49 4.67
CA LYS A 64 3.39 14.60 3.23
C LYS A 64 1.90 14.54 2.86
N LEU A 65 1.14 13.69 3.55
CA LEU A 65 -0.31 13.61 3.37
C LEU A 65 -1.01 14.89 3.87
N ALA A 66 -0.64 15.41 5.04
CA ALA A 66 -1.19 16.67 5.54
C ALA A 66 -0.85 17.88 4.63
N GLN A 67 0.36 17.92 4.06
CA GLN A 67 0.74 18.94 3.08
C GLN A 67 -0.08 18.83 1.79
N THR A 68 -0.33 17.60 1.32
CA THR A 68 -1.17 17.36 0.13
C THR A 68 -2.62 17.80 0.37
N SER A 69 -3.09 17.70 1.62
CA SER A 69 -4.44 18.12 2.03
C SER A 69 -4.52 19.54 2.62
N GLN A 70 -3.45 20.35 2.54
CA GLN A 70 -3.39 21.73 3.04
C GLN A 70 -3.72 21.91 4.54
N ILE A 71 -3.44 20.89 5.37
CA ILE A 71 -3.68 20.93 6.82
C ILE A 71 -2.44 21.50 7.52
N SER A 72 -2.62 22.50 8.38
CA SER A 72 -1.52 23.12 9.13
C SER A 72 -1.05 22.19 10.25
N THR A 73 0.19 21.72 10.18
CA THR A 73 0.75 20.75 11.14
C THR A 73 1.65 21.45 12.16
N GLY A 74 1.36 21.27 13.45
CA GLY A 74 2.29 21.60 14.55
C GLY A 74 3.49 20.63 14.62
N ALA A 75 4.36 20.79 15.62
CA ALA A 75 5.47 19.87 15.85
C ALA A 75 4.94 18.49 16.28
N ILE A 76 4.97 17.51 15.38
CA ILE A 76 4.54 16.13 15.66
C ILE A 76 5.67 15.43 16.43
N SER A 77 5.49 15.27 17.74
CA SER A 77 6.46 14.59 18.62
C SER A 77 5.97 13.24 19.15
N SER A 78 4.67 12.92 19.00
CA SER A 78 4.10 11.66 19.49
C SER A 78 3.31 10.89 18.42
N LEU A 79 3.13 9.58 18.65
CA LEU A 79 2.29 8.71 17.83
C LEU A 79 0.82 9.17 17.82
N THR A 80 0.35 9.73 18.95
CA THR A 80 -1.00 10.27 19.10
C THR A 80 -1.22 11.51 18.23
N ASP A 81 -0.21 12.37 18.10
CA ASP A 81 -0.28 13.55 17.22
C ASP A 81 -0.38 13.15 15.75
N LEU A 82 0.36 12.11 15.35
CA LEU A 82 0.34 11.56 14.00
C LEU A 82 -1.02 10.92 13.67
N GLU A 83 -1.60 10.19 14.62
CA GLU A 83 -2.93 9.59 14.46
C GLU A 83 -4.03 10.66 14.30
N ASN A 84 -4.01 11.71 15.11
CA ASN A 84 -4.97 12.81 15.02
C ASN A 84 -4.88 13.54 13.67
N LEU A 85 -3.65 13.72 13.16
CA LEU A 85 -3.41 14.31 11.86
C LEU A 85 -3.91 13.42 10.71
N ILE A 86 -3.67 12.12 10.78
CA ILE A 86 -4.15 11.18 9.75
C ILE A 86 -5.68 11.08 9.79
N LYS A 87 -6.30 11.09 10.97
CA LYS A 87 -7.76 11.16 11.12
C LYS A 87 -8.34 12.45 10.56
N ALA A 88 -7.66 13.59 10.72
CA ALA A 88 -8.07 14.85 10.10
C ALA A 88 -7.96 14.80 8.57
N VAL A 89 -6.93 14.16 8.03
CA VAL A 89 -6.75 13.95 6.58
C VAL A 89 -7.84 13.01 6.03
N THR A 90 -8.19 11.92 6.71
CA THR A 90 -9.20 10.96 6.22
C THR A 90 -10.58 11.58 6.08
N ILE A 91 -11.01 12.36 7.08
CA ILE A 91 -12.28 13.11 7.05
C ILE A 91 -12.33 14.05 5.83
N THR A 92 -11.18 14.58 5.42
CA THR A 92 -11.08 15.46 4.25
C THR A 92 -11.10 14.68 2.93
N THR A 93 -10.61 13.43 2.90
CA THR A 93 -10.53 12.62 1.67
C THR A 93 -11.74 11.75 1.35
N GLU A 94 -12.56 11.37 2.33
CA GLU A 94 -13.81 10.61 2.11
C GLU A 94 -14.82 11.36 1.22
N SER A 95 -14.67 12.68 1.06
CA SER A 95 -15.45 13.45 0.06
C SER A 95 -14.99 13.24 -1.40
N SER A 96 -13.83 12.62 -1.67
CA SER A 96 -13.16 12.69 -2.98
C SER A 96 -13.54 11.59 -4.00
N ILE A 97 -14.02 10.40 -3.58
CA ILE A 97 -14.39 9.34 -4.55
C ILE A 97 -15.74 9.61 -5.21
N SER A 98 -16.68 10.21 -4.47
CA SER A 98 -17.97 10.64 -5.00
C SER A 98 -17.89 11.97 -5.75
N GLN A 99 -16.85 12.79 -5.52
CA GLN A 99 -16.70 14.12 -6.16
C GLN A 99 -16.79 14.08 -7.69
N PRO A 100 -16.11 13.18 -8.43
CA PRO A 100 -16.21 13.13 -9.89
C PRO A 100 -17.64 12.90 -10.40
N ALA A 101 -18.36 11.95 -9.79
CA ALA A 101 -19.75 11.66 -10.14
C ALA A 101 -20.68 12.83 -9.76
N LEU A 102 -20.50 13.43 -8.59
CA LEU A 102 -21.25 14.61 -8.15
C LEU A 102 -20.99 15.83 -9.05
N ASN A 103 -19.77 16.01 -9.55
CA ASN A 103 -19.43 17.08 -10.50
C ASN A 103 -20.13 16.88 -11.85
N ILE A 104 -20.14 15.64 -12.39
CA ILE A 104 -20.88 15.31 -13.61
C ILE A 104 -22.38 15.60 -13.42
N LEU A 105 -22.97 15.19 -12.30
CA LEU A 105 -24.37 15.46 -11.98
C LEU A 105 -24.66 16.96 -11.83
N ASN A 106 -23.77 17.72 -11.19
CA ASN A 106 -23.88 19.17 -11.10
C ASN A 106 -23.84 19.85 -12.47
N GLN A 107 -22.98 19.38 -13.40
CA GLN A 107 -22.95 19.88 -14.77
C GLN A 107 -24.24 19.59 -15.52
N ILE A 108 -24.89 18.47 -15.25
CA ILE A 108 -26.18 18.09 -15.85
C ILE A 108 -27.33 18.91 -15.27
N LEU A 109 -27.32 19.13 -13.94
CA LEU A 109 -28.27 20.02 -13.28
C LEU A 109 -28.13 21.48 -13.76
N ALA A 110 -26.92 21.89 -14.14
CA ALA A 110 -26.62 23.19 -14.72
C ALA A 110 -27.08 23.35 -16.18
N ILE A 111 -27.46 22.27 -16.89
CA ILE A 111 -27.99 22.41 -18.26
C ILE A 111 -29.27 23.24 -18.22
N ALA A 112 -29.32 24.31 -19.02
CA ALA A 112 -30.47 25.17 -19.16
C ALA A 112 -30.88 25.25 -20.63
N HIS A 113 -32.19 25.36 -20.87
CA HIS A 113 -32.73 25.61 -22.20
C HIS A 113 -32.84 27.12 -22.42
N GLN A 114 -32.27 27.63 -23.53
CA GLN A 114 -32.16 29.07 -23.78
C GLN A 114 -33.50 29.78 -24.01
N GLU A 115 -34.48 29.08 -24.59
CA GLU A 115 -35.77 29.69 -24.99
C GLU A 115 -36.96 29.30 -24.09
N GLN A 116 -36.82 28.27 -23.27
CA GLN A 116 -37.93 27.66 -22.51
C GLN A 116 -37.42 27.26 -21.13
N PRO A 117 -37.59 28.14 -20.12
CA PRO A 117 -37.12 27.88 -18.77
C PRO A 117 -37.75 26.62 -18.17
N GLU A 118 -39.02 26.36 -18.48
CA GLU A 118 -39.77 25.17 -18.09
C GLU A 118 -39.86 24.18 -19.27
N PHE A 119 -38.74 23.52 -19.60
CA PHE A 119 -38.74 22.47 -20.62
C PHE A 119 -38.95 21.08 -19.97
N PRO A 120 -40.15 20.47 -20.07
CA PRO A 120 -40.48 19.26 -19.30
C PRO A 120 -39.53 18.07 -19.49
N PRO A 121 -38.98 17.80 -20.70
CA PRO A 121 -38.00 16.73 -20.88
C PRO A 121 -36.67 16.98 -20.15
N LEU A 122 -36.25 18.25 -20.00
CA LEU A 122 -35.05 18.59 -19.23
C LEU A 122 -35.31 18.52 -17.72
N GLU A 123 -36.52 18.87 -17.27
CA GLU A 123 -36.92 18.66 -15.87
C GLU A 123 -36.89 17.18 -15.49
N SER A 124 -37.30 16.28 -16.38
CA SER A 124 -37.17 14.83 -16.15
C SER A 124 -35.71 14.37 -16.01
N VAL A 125 -34.80 14.91 -16.83
CA VAL A 125 -33.36 14.65 -16.76
C VAL A 125 -32.79 15.18 -15.44
N LYS A 126 -33.15 16.40 -15.05
CA LYS A 126 -32.71 17.03 -13.80
C LYS A 126 -33.25 16.31 -12.57
N ALA A 127 -34.48 15.82 -12.61
CA ALA A 127 -35.07 15.02 -11.53
C ALA A 127 -34.28 13.72 -11.31
N GLN A 128 -33.94 13.00 -12.38
CA GLN A 128 -33.09 11.80 -12.29
C GLN A 128 -31.68 12.12 -11.80
N ALA A 129 -31.08 13.22 -12.28
CA ALA A 129 -29.75 13.66 -11.83
C ALA A 129 -29.76 14.06 -10.34
N LYS A 130 -30.83 14.70 -9.85
CA LYS A 130 -31.00 15.10 -8.45
C LYS A 130 -31.21 13.90 -7.53
N GLU A 131 -31.96 12.90 -7.99
CA GLU A 131 -32.14 11.65 -7.25
C GLU A 131 -30.80 10.90 -7.09
N LEU A 132 -30.04 10.75 -8.17
CA LEU A 132 -28.71 10.15 -8.12
C LEU A 132 -27.73 10.98 -7.27
N TYR A 133 -27.81 12.32 -7.34
CA TYR A 133 -27.00 13.20 -6.50
C TYR A 133 -27.30 12.95 -5.02
N LYS A 134 -28.57 12.86 -4.65
CA LYS A 134 -29.02 12.56 -3.29
C LYS A 134 -28.48 11.19 -2.85
N GLN A 135 -28.68 10.15 -3.64
CA GLN A 135 -28.20 8.79 -3.34
C GLN A 135 -26.68 8.73 -3.15
N ILE A 136 -25.91 9.40 -4.01
CA ILE A 136 -24.44 9.43 -3.94
C ILE A 136 -23.96 10.29 -2.75
N SER A 137 -24.67 11.37 -2.42
CA SER A 137 -24.34 12.23 -1.28
C SER A 137 -24.71 11.64 0.08
N GLU A 138 -25.76 10.82 0.14
CA GLU A 138 -26.23 10.16 1.37
C GLU A 138 -25.51 8.83 1.64
N THR A 139 -24.94 8.20 0.60
CA THR A 139 -24.20 6.94 0.73
C THR A 139 -22.79 7.19 1.28
N LYS A 140 -22.63 7.08 2.61
CA LYS A 140 -21.34 7.04 3.31
C LYS A 140 -20.68 5.65 3.22
N SER A 141 -20.55 5.11 2.02
CA SER A 141 -20.00 3.76 1.82
C SER A 141 -18.69 3.82 1.05
N GLU A 142 -17.68 3.08 1.52
CA GLU A 142 -16.35 2.91 0.89
C GLU A 142 -16.41 2.28 -0.52
N LYS A 143 -17.61 1.94 -1.02
CA LYS A 143 -17.85 1.47 -2.38
C LYS A 143 -18.75 2.43 -3.14
N LEU A 144 -18.25 2.88 -4.28
CA LEU A 144 -18.96 3.70 -5.24
C LEU A 144 -20.22 2.94 -5.73
N PRO A 145 -21.42 3.55 -5.69
CA PRO A 145 -22.62 2.95 -6.26
C PRO A 145 -22.43 2.63 -7.75
N ASP A 146 -22.99 1.52 -8.23
CA ASP A 146 -22.87 1.09 -9.64
C ASP A 146 -23.30 2.21 -10.62
N ASP A 147 -24.32 2.99 -10.25
CA ASP A 147 -24.79 4.14 -11.03
C ASP A 147 -23.79 5.30 -11.07
N ALA A 148 -23.06 5.53 -9.97
CA ALA A 148 -22.00 6.55 -9.90
C ALA A 148 -20.78 6.13 -10.72
N GLN A 149 -20.47 4.83 -10.76
CA GLN A 149 -19.42 4.30 -11.62
C GLN A 149 -19.84 4.34 -13.10
N ALA A 150 -21.10 4.03 -13.42
CA ALA A 150 -21.64 4.16 -14.77
C ALA A 150 -21.65 5.61 -15.28
N LEU A 151 -21.81 6.60 -14.39
CA LEU A 151 -21.69 8.02 -14.73
C LEU A 151 -20.25 8.42 -15.06
N ILE A 152 -19.25 7.87 -14.37
CA ILE A 152 -17.83 8.15 -14.60
C ILE A 152 -17.31 7.44 -15.87
N GLU A 153 -17.77 6.22 -16.14
CA GLU A 153 -17.36 5.42 -17.30
C GLU A 153 -18.18 5.72 -18.57
N ASP A 154 -18.96 6.81 -18.56
CA ASP A 154 -19.82 7.24 -19.67
C ASP A 154 -20.87 6.21 -20.12
N ARG A 155 -21.16 5.22 -19.27
CA ARG A 155 -22.14 4.18 -19.52
C ARG A 155 -23.56 4.62 -19.16
N HIS A 156 -23.72 5.68 -18.39
CA HIS A 156 -25.04 6.17 -17.95
C HIS A 156 -25.72 7.07 -19.00
N PRO A 157 -27.04 6.96 -19.24
CA PRO A 157 -27.75 7.80 -20.22
C PRO A 157 -27.67 9.31 -19.91
N LEU A 158 -27.55 9.71 -18.65
CA LEU A 158 -27.30 11.11 -18.27
C LEU A 158 -25.92 11.63 -18.74
N SER A 159 -24.88 10.79 -18.70
CA SER A 159 -23.55 11.16 -19.22
C SER A 159 -23.58 11.33 -20.75
N ALA A 160 -24.39 10.53 -21.45
CA ALA A 160 -24.63 10.68 -22.89
C ALA A 160 -25.28 12.04 -23.23
N VAL A 161 -26.27 12.48 -22.44
CA VAL A 161 -26.87 13.82 -22.59
C VAL A 161 -25.81 14.92 -22.40
N LEU A 162 -24.97 14.81 -21.36
CA LEU A 162 -23.90 15.79 -21.12
C LEU A 162 -22.88 15.84 -22.27
N LYS A 163 -22.48 14.67 -22.78
CA LYS A 163 -21.57 14.55 -23.93
C LYS A 163 -22.15 15.16 -25.18
N LEU A 164 -23.41 14.87 -25.50
CA LEU A 164 -24.07 15.45 -26.67
C LEU A 164 -24.22 16.98 -26.55
N VAL A 165 -24.49 17.51 -25.35
CA VAL A 165 -24.57 18.95 -25.10
C VAL A 165 -23.20 19.65 -25.18
N LYS A 166 -22.13 19.02 -24.68
CA LYS A 166 -20.78 19.62 -24.68
C LYS A 166 -19.99 19.42 -25.97
N GLN A 167 -20.10 18.24 -26.57
CA GLN A 167 -19.22 17.77 -27.66
C GLN A 167 -20.01 17.40 -28.92
N GLY A 168 -21.32 17.65 -28.98
CA GLY A 168 -22.19 17.23 -30.10
C GLY A 168 -21.77 17.67 -31.51
N LYS A 169 -20.89 18.68 -31.66
CA LYS A 169 -20.34 19.11 -32.96
C LYS A 169 -18.99 18.46 -33.32
N SER A 170 -18.39 17.72 -32.39
CA SER A 170 -17.04 17.15 -32.49
C SER A 170 -17.03 15.61 -32.44
N LEU A 171 -18.18 14.99 -32.23
CA LEU A 171 -18.33 13.53 -32.19
C LEU A 171 -18.43 12.98 -33.62
N ASP A 172 -17.91 11.77 -33.83
CA ASP A 172 -18.06 11.07 -35.10
C ASP A 172 -19.51 10.57 -35.31
N ASP A 173 -19.87 10.30 -36.57
CA ASP A 173 -21.24 9.94 -36.94
C ASP A 173 -21.71 8.62 -36.29
N GLU A 174 -20.77 7.71 -35.97
CA GLU A 174 -21.05 6.39 -35.38
C GLU A 174 -21.33 6.50 -33.87
N GLN A 175 -20.51 7.24 -33.12
CA GLN A 175 -20.73 7.55 -31.70
C GLN A 175 -21.96 8.43 -31.50
N LEU A 176 -22.22 9.36 -32.42
CA LEU A 176 -23.37 10.23 -32.36
C LEU A 176 -24.68 9.43 -32.51
N LEU A 177 -24.70 8.44 -33.41
CA LEU A 177 -25.84 7.54 -33.59
C LEU A 177 -26.09 6.66 -32.36
N GLU A 178 -25.03 6.10 -31.76
CA GLU A 178 -25.15 5.28 -30.54
C GLU A 178 -25.65 6.10 -29.33
N LEU A 179 -25.12 7.31 -29.14
CA LEU A 179 -25.55 8.22 -28.08
C LEU A 179 -26.98 8.74 -28.31
N GLU A 180 -27.36 8.99 -29.56
CA GLU A 180 -28.73 9.37 -29.93
C GLU A 180 -29.72 8.27 -29.59
N GLU A 181 -29.47 7.02 -29.99
CA GLU A 181 -30.37 5.91 -29.69
C GLU A 181 -30.57 5.75 -28.18
N LYS A 182 -29.48 5.83 -27.42
CA LYS A 182 -29.50 5.71 -25.95
C LYS A 182 -30.30 6.82 -25.27
N VAL A 183 -30.10 8.07 -25.68
CA VAL A 183 -30.85 9.22 -25.13
C VAL A 183 -32.31 9.20 -25.58
N ASN A 184 -32.58 8.75 -26.80
CA ASN A 184 -33.93 8.67 -27.34
C ASN A 184 -34.77 7.58 -26.66
N VAL A 185 -34.17 6.43 -26.35
CA VAL A 185 -34.82 5.33 -25.60
C VAL A 185 -35.18 5.77 -24.18
N THR A 186 -34.30 6.54 -23.50
CA THR A 186 -34.51 6.91 -22.08
C THR A 186 -35.30 8.21 -21.89
N PHE A 187 -35.01 9.26 -22.67
CA PHE A 187 -35.53 10.62 -22.45
C PHE A 187 -36.42 11.15 -23.59
N GLY A 188 -36.49 10.41 -24.70
CA GLY A 188 -37.38 10.68 -25.82
C GLY A 188 -36.90 11.73 -26.83
N LYS A 189 -37.51 11.69 -28.02
CA LYS A 189 -37.16 12.50 -29.21
C LYS A 189 -37.15 14.01 -29.00
N LYS A 190 -37.94 14.52 -28.04
CA LYS A 190 -38.06 15.96 -27.77
C LYS A 190 -36.77 16.54 -27.18
N LEU A 191 -36.07 15.77 -26.34
CA LEU A 191 -34.78 16.19 -25.76
C LEU A 191 -33.70 16.22 -26.84
N MET A 192 -33.62 15.18 -27.67
CA MET A 192 -32.67 15.11 -28.81
C MET A 192 -32.83 16.30 -29.75
N LEU A 193 -34.07 16.68 -30.07
CA LEU A 193 -34.33 17.82 -30.94
C LEU A 193 -33.85 19.15 -30.34
N ALA A 194 -33.91 19.31 -29.01
CA ALA A 194 -33.38 20.49 -28.32
C ALA A 194 -31.84 20.52 -28.29
N ILE A 195 -31.21 19.34 -28.12
CA ILE A 195 -29.75 19.17 -28.18
C ILE A 195 -29.23 19.53 -29.58
N PHE A 196 -29.77 18.90 -30.64
CA PHE A 196 -29.32 19.15 -32.02
C PHE A 196 -29.54 20.58 -32.49
N ARG A 197 -30.58 21.24 -31.97
CA ARG A 197 -30.84 22.66 -32.24
C ARG A 197 -29.91 23.60 -31.46
N GLY A 198 -29.01 23.06 -30.62
CA GLY A 198 -28.07 23.84 -29.82
C GLY A 198 -28.74 24.69 -28.74
N LYS A 199 -29.98 24.35 -28.35
CA LYS A 199 -30.80 25.15 -27.43
C LYS A 199 -30.53 24.85 -25.96
N LEU A 200 -29.73 23.80 -25.69
CA LEU A 200 -29.29 23.41 -24.36
C LEU A 200 -27.86 23.87 -24.17
N THR A 201 -27.64 24.73 -23.19
CA THR A 201 -26.30 25.23 -22.83
C THR A 201 -26.08 25.13 -21.34
N ILE A 202 -24.82 24.92 -20.96
CA ILE A 202 -24.37 25.02 -19.57
C ILE A 202 -23.96 26.48 -19.37
N PRO A 203 -24.64 27.26 -18.51
CA PRO A 203 -24.19 28.60 -18.16
C PRO A 203 -22.79 28.50 -17.53
N ASN A 204 -21.81 29.17 -18.13
CA ASN A 204 -20.42 29.16 -17.65
C ASN A 204 -20.21 29.89 -16.31
N ASP A 205 -21.27 30.43 -15.70
CA ASP A 205 -21.21 31.32 -14.53
C ASP A 205 -21.90 30.77 -13.26
N SER A 206 -22.14 29.46 -13.17
CA SER A 206 -22.62 28.84 -11.94
C SER A 206 -21.94 27.50 -11.65
N LEU A 207 -20.62 27.52 -11.53
CA LEU A 207 -19.98 26.73 -10.46
C LEU A 207 -20.28 27.49 -9.16
N PRO A 208 -21.10 26.98 -8.24
CA PRO A 208 -21.13 27.54 -6.91
C PRO A 208 -19.76 27.30 -6.27
N THR A 209 -18.94 28.35 -6.27
CA THR A 209 -17.83 28.52 -5.35
C THR A 209 -18.35 28.26 -3.94
N THR A 210 -17.88 27.17 -3.33
CA THR A 210 -17.89 26.95 -1.87
C THR A 210 -19.12 27.48 -1.13
N SER A 211 -20.25 26.80 -1.25
CA SER A 211 -21.28 26.92 -0.21
C SER A 211 -20.87 26.03 0.95
N THR A 212 -20.23 26.65 1.93
CA THR A 212 -20.17 26.20 3.32
C THR A 212 -21.53 25.63 3.71
N ILE A 213 -21.63 24.31 3.89
CA ILE A 213 -22.75 23.72 4.60
C ILE A 213 -22.57 24.11 6.06
N LYS A 214 -23.20 25.23 6.42
CA LYS A 214 -23.56 25.55 7.79
C LYS A 214 -24.64 24.53 8.17
N LEU A 215 -24.33 23.72 9.17
CA LEU A 215 -25.28 22.82 9.83
C LEU A 215 -26.61 23.56 10.07
N PRO A 216 -27.77 23.03 9.66
CA PRO A 216 -29.04 23.60 10.11
C PRO A 216 -29.12 23.43 11.63
N ALA A 217 -29.16 24.57 12.32
CA ALA A 217 -29.54 24.65 13.71
C ALA A 217 -30.96 24.09 13.87
N LEU A 218 -31.10 23.08 14.72
CA LEU A 218 -32.38 22.69 15.29
C LEU A 218 -32.61 23.60 16.50
N GLU A 219 -33.16 24.77 16.24
CA GLU A 219 -33.89 25.60 17.20
C GLU A 219 -35.31 25.66 16.59
N GLU A 220 -36.40 25.34 17.26
CA GLU A 220 -36.74 25.64 18.64
C GLU A 220 -38.10 24.97 18.95
N LEU A 221 -38.22 24.30 20.10
CA LEU A 221 -39.47 24.22 20.85
C LEU A 221 -39.11 24.32 22.34
N GLU A 222 -39.22 25.56 22.85
CA GLU A 222 -39.78 25.95 24.16
C GLU A 222 -39.21 25.25 25.42
N ARG A 223 -38.69 25.92 26.47
CA ARG A 223 -38.98 27.21 27.11
C ARG A 223 -37.96 27.43 28.28
N PRO A 224 -37.97 28.57 29.00
CA PRO A 224 -36.77 29.32 29.41
C PRO A 224 -36.41 29.19 30.90
N GLN A 225 -35.26 29.72 31.33
CA GLN A 225 -35.18 30.90 32.21
C GLN A 225 -33.76 31.20 32.74
N ASN A 226 -33.50 32.52 32.84
CA ASN A 226 -32.55 33.25 33.69
C ASN A 226 -31.07 33.43 33.27
N ILE A 227 -30.86 34.58 32.61
CA ILE A 227 -29.76 35.55 32.71
C ILE A 227 -29.60 35.93 34.22
N PRO A 228 -28.42 36.30 34.80
CA PRO A 228 -27.53 37.28 34.20
C PRO A 228 -26.01 37.28 34.46
N THR A 229 -25.36 38.06 33.59
CA THR A 229 -24.23 39.00 33.81
C THR A 229 -22.76 38.52 33.73
N GLN A 230 -22.15 38.93 32.62
CA GLN A 230 -20.77 39.47 32.46
C GLN A 230 -20.39 40.43 33.63
N PRO A 231 -19.09 40.68 33.95
CA PRO A 231 -18.27 41.56 33.11
C PRO A 231 -16.74 41.25 33.04
N THR A 232 -16.16 41.56 31.87
CA THR A 232 -14.99 42.46 31.66
C THR A 232 -13.54 42.04 32.04
N SER A 233 -12.65 42.20 31.05
CA SER A 233 -11.16 42.17 31.04
C SER A 233 -10.53 43.35 31.84
N PRO A 234 -9.24 43.79 31.69
CA PRO A 234 -7.92 43.19 31.36
C PRO A 234 -6.78 43.62 32.35
N GLN A 235 -5.54 43.07 32.25
CA GLN A 235 -4.19 43.68 32.58
C GLN A 235 -3.13 42.56 32.74
N LYS A 236 -2.05 42.42 31.95
CA LYS A 236 -0.76 43.16 31.75
C LYS A 236 0.28 43.01 32.90
N SER A 237 1.54 42.72 32.51
CA SER A 237 2.83 42.67 33.24
C SER A 237 3.06 41.42 34.13
N THR A 238 4.24 40.78 34.25
CA THR A 238 5.64 41.20 34.03
C THR A 238 6.58 39.98 34.00
N THR A 239 7.71 40.14 33.31
CA THR A 239 9.00 39.42 33.37
C THR A 239 9.47 39.04 34.78
N THR A 240 10.19 37.92 34.98
CA THR A 240 11.37 37.73 35.91
C THR A 240 11.86 36.27 35.76
N ASN A 241 13.01 36.00 35.11
CA ASN A 241 14.40 35.96 35.59
C ASN A 241 14.80 34.68 36.38
N LEU A 242 15.82 33.99 35.86
CA LEU A 242 16.52 32.83 36.43
C LEU A 242 17.39 33.23 37.64
N PRO A 243 17.84 32.25 38.46
CA PRO A 243 19.19 32.31 39.00
C PRO A 243 20.03 31.02 38.76
N PRO A 244 21.38 31.09 38.88
CA PRO A 244 22.32 30.12 38.32
C PRO A 244 23.10 29.24 39.34
N LEU A 245 23.73 28.19 38.77
CA LEU A 245 24.97 27.45 39.12
C LEU A 245 25.48 27.35 40.58
N ILE A 246 25.77 26.11 41.03
CA ILE A 246 26.98 25.80 41.82
C ILE A 246 27.60 24.48 41.30
N VAL A 247 28.85 24.60 40.83
CA VAL A 247 29.79 23.51 40.51
C VAL A 247 30.72 23.36 41.71
N VAL A 248 31.07 22.12 42.08
CA VAL A 248 32.18 21.85 43.01
C VAL A 248 33.08 20.80 42.37
N PRO A 249 34.38 21.07 42.13
CA PRO A 249 35.39 20.07 41.85
C PRO A 249 36.34 19.90 43.05
N SER A 250 36.80 18.68 43.30
CA SER A 250 37.94 18.38 44.18
C SER A 250 38.33 16.93 43.88
N GLY A 251 39.54 16.51 43.55
CA GLY A 251 40.89 17.06 43.70
C GLY A 251 41.77 15.83 44.01
N GLY A 252 42.88 15.64 43.29
CA GLY A 252 43.57 14.35 43.12
C GLY A 252 44.46 13.86 44.26
N GLY A 253 45.11 12.71 44.02
CA GLY A 253 46.16 12.15 44.87
C GLY A 253 46.63 10.75 44.43
N GLU A 254 47.66 10.71 43.58
CA GLU A 254 48.73 9.69 43.59
C GLU A 254 50.00 10.38 44.17
N PRO A 255 51.14 9.71 44.54
CA PRO A 255 51.58 8.33 44.25
C PRO A 255 52.24 7.60 45.47
N ASN A 256 52.68 6.34 45.30
CA ASN A 256 54.11 5.91 45.37
C ASN A 256 54.35 4.42 45.75
N GLN A 257 55.22 3.76 44.97
CA GLN A 257 56.17 2.64 45.25
C GLN A 257 55.74 1.14 45.36
N THR A 258 56.32 0.38 44.41
CA THR A 258 56.57 -1.08 44.18
C THR A 258 57.38 -1.80 45.29
N PRO A 259 57.82 -3.08 45.15
CA PRO A 259 57.25 -4.35 44.60
C PRO A 259 57.30 -5.45 45.70
N ILE A 260 56.94 -6.73 45.43
CA ILE A 260 57.57 -7.96 46.01
C ILE A 260 56.75 -9.23 45.63
N ASP A 261 57.48 -10.15 44.99
CA ASP A 261 57.49 -11.62 45.01
C ASP A 261 56.27 -12.50 44.66
N ASP A 262 56.43 -13.18 43.51
CA ASP A 262 56.05 -14.58 43.24
C ASP A 262 56.91 -15.51 44.13
N PRO A 263 56.46 -16.70 44.61
CA PRO A 263 56.26 -17.85 43.72
C PRO A 263 55.11 -18.81 44.13
N ASP A 264 54.51 -19.51 43.17
CA ASP A 264 54.74 -20.95 42.99
C ASP A 264 53.75 -21.60 42.01
N ILE A 265 54.36 -22.37 41.12
CA ILE A 265 53.84 -23.14 39.99
C ILE A 265 53.09 -24.38 40.49
N ILE A 266 51.90 -24.65 39.94
CA ILE A 266 51.51 -26.02 39.58
C ILE A 266 50.81 -26.00 38.22
N ILE A 267 51.54 -26.50 37.22
CA ILE A 267 51.06 -26.95 35.91
C ILE A 267 50.35 -28.29 36.11
N LEU A 268 49.14 -28.45 35.58
CA LEU A 268 48.68 -29.75 35.09
C LEU A 268 47.97 -29.54 33.74
N GLU A 269 48.48 -30.30 32.77
CA GLU A 269 48.23 -30.27 31.33
C GLU A 269 46.81 -30.74 30.93
N ASP A 270 46.43 -30.33 29.72
CA ASP A 270 45.30 -30.82 28.93
C ASP A 270 45.29 -32.35 28.73
N PRO A 271 44.11 -32.93 28.48
CA PRO A 271 44.01 -33.84 27.34
C PRO A 271 42.80 -33.53 26.43
N THR A 272 43.09 -33.31 25.16
CA THR A 272 42.15 -33.35 24.02
C THR A 272 42.04 -34.81 23.50
N PRO A 273 41.13 -35.17 22.56
CA PRO A 273 39.67 -35.09 22.52
C PRO A 273 38.99 -36.48 22.39
N ALA A 274 37.69 -36.58 22.69
CA ALA A 274 36.83 -37.63 22.15
C ALA A 274 35.41 -37.10 21.85
N LYS A 275 34.95 -37.29 20.61
CA LYS A 275 33.55 -37.17 20.13
C LYS A 275 33.04 -38.60 19.81
N PRO A 276 31.73 -38.81 19.55
CA PRO A 276 30.54 -38.31 20.24
C PRO A 276 29.59 -39.48 20.61
N LEU A 277 28.64 -39.30 21.53
CA LEU A 277 27.47 -40.18 21.62
C LEU A 277 26.19 -39.34 21.66
N GLU A 278 25.26 -39.74 20.80
CA GLU A 278 23.89 -39.26 20.68
C GLU A 278 23.13 -39.49 21.98
N GLU A 279 22.43 -38.47 22.49
CA GLU A 279 21.39 -38.69 23.48
C GLU A 279 20.13 -37.90 23.10
N ILE A 280 19.13 -38.69 22.75
CA ILE A 280 17.76 -38.30 22.45
C ILE A 280 17.12 -37.83 23.77
N ILE A 281 16.84 -36.53 23.89
CA ILE A 281 16.01 -36.01 24.98
C ILE A 281 14.59 -35.80 24.44
N ILE A 282 13.69 -36.67 24.88
CA ILE A 282 12.24 -36.54 24.70
C ILE A 282 11.74 -35.48 25.68
N VAL A 283 11.08 -34.44 25.19
CA VAL A 283 10.36 -33.44 26.03
C VAL A 283 8.85 -33.64 25.85
N PRO A 284 8.01 -33.64 26.91
CA PRO A 284 6.57 -33.89 26.80
C PRO A 284 5.83 -32.68 26.20
N GLY A 285 4.78 -32.97 25.44
CA GLY A 285 3.98 -31.98 24.72
C GLY A 285 3.32 -30.94 25.63
N VAL A 286 3.50 -29.67 25.26
CA VAL A 286 2.65 -28.56 25.69
C VAL A 286 1.65 -28.30 24.57
N GLU A 287 0.38 -28.58 24.85
CA GLU A 287 -0.75 -28.28 24.00
C GLU A 287 -0.83 -26.76 23.75
N THR A 288 -0.60 -26.33 22.52
CA THR A 288 -1.01 -24.99 22.07
C THR A 288 -2.52 -25.00 21.80
N PRO A 289 -3.32 -24.10 22.40
CA PRO A 289 -4.76 -24.07 22.15
C PRO A 289 -5.04 -23.65 20.70
N GLN A 290 -5.65 -24.56 19.94
CA GLN A 290 -6.34 -24.21 18.71
C GLN A 290 -7.57 -23.37 19.05
N ASN A 291 -7.51 -22.08 18.74
CA ASN A 291 -8.73 -21.31 18.49
C ASN A 291 -8.65 -20.68 17.09
N SER A 292 -8.82 -21.53 16.08
CA SER A 292 -9.03 -21.12 14.71
C SER A 292 -10.49 -20.68 14.53
N SER A 293 -10.75 -19.40 14.77
CA SER A 293 -11.94 -18.77 14.20
C SER A 293 -11.83 -18.86 12.68
N LYS A 294 -12.68 -19.69 12.08
CA LYS A 294 -12.83 -19.88 10.63
C LYS A 294 -13.16 -18.55 9.96
N ILE A 295 -12.15 -17.83 9.51
CA ILE A 295 -12.26 -16.93 8.37
C ILE A 295 -12.07 -17.82 7.14
N GLN A 296 -13.11 -17.95 6.32
CA GLN A 296 -13.06 -18.67 5.05
C GLN A 296 -11.97 -18.05 4.17
N ARG A 297 -10.76 -18.63 4.19
CA ARG A 297 -9.71 -18.28 3.25
C ARG A 297 -10.21 -18.72 1.85
N PRO A 298 -10.06 -17.90 0.80
CA PRO A 298 -10.30 -18.39 -0.55
C PRO A 298 -9.43 -19.64 -0.78
N ASN A 299 -9.96 -20.62 -1.50
CA ASN A 299 -9.25 -21.87 -1.80
C ASN A 299 -8.17 -21.56 -2.85
N ILE A 300 -7.03 -21.01 -2.40
CA ILE A 300 -5.92 -20.62 -3.26
C ILE A 300 -5.17 -21.90 -3.65
N MET A 301 -5.29 -22.31 -4.91
CA MET A 301 -4.57 -23.46 -5.45
C MET A 301 -3.21 -22.97 -5.95
N PHE A 302 -2.15 -23.35 -5.25
CA PHE A 302 -0.78 -23.13 -5.71
C PHE A 302 -0.39 -24.27 -6.63
N GLY A 303 0.19 -23.93 -7.78
CA GLY A 303 0.82 -24.88 -8.71
C GLY A 303 -0.04 -26.10 -9.09
N GLU A 304 -0.64 -26.10 -10.27
CA GLU A 304 -0.97 -27.40 -10.87
C GLU A 304 0.34 -28.15 -11.18
N ASN A 305 0.48 -29.38 -10.67
CA ASN A 305 1.50 -30.35 -11.06
C ASN A 305 1.26 -30.80 -12.51
N THR A 306 1.48 -29.89 -13.45
CA THR A 306 1.47 -30.20 -14.89
C THR A 306 2.91 -30.47 -15.32
N ASN A 307 3.13 -31.69 -15.79
CA ASN A 307 4.34 -32.24 -16.43
C ASN A 307 5.57 -31.34 -16.29
N GLN A 308 6.40 -31.67 -15.29
CA GLN A 308 7.74 -31.14 -15.15
C GLN A 308 8.46 -31.31 -16.50
N PRO A 309 9.05 -30.24 -17.07
CA PRO A 309 9.69 -30.34 -18.38
C PRO A 309 10.80 -31.39 -18.33
N SER A 310 10.72 -32.38 -19.22
CA SER A 310 11.75 -33.40 -19.41
C SER A 310 13.04 -32.74 -19.89
N GLY A 311 13.90 -32.31 -18.95
CA GLY A 311 15.09 -31.50 -19.27
C GLY A 311 15.68 -30.72 -18.09
N VAL A 312 15.01 -30.66 -16.92
CA VAL A 312 15.57 -29.98 -15.74
C VAL A 312 16.83 -30.70 -15.23
N SER A 313 18.00 -30.09 -15.42
CA SER A 313 19.30 -30.68 -15.04
C SER A 313 19.96 -30.01 -13.84
N VAL A 314 19.57 -28.76 -13.54
CA VAL A 314 20.14 -27.96 -12.45
C VAL A 314 19.02 -27.56 -11.49
N GLY A 315 19.26 -27.77 -10.19
CA GLY A 315 18.32 -27.40 -9.13
C GLY A 315 18.23 -25.89 -8.94
N LEU A 316 17.02 -25.41 -8.66
CA LEU A 316 16.74 -24.01 -8.36
C LEU A 316 15.87 -23.93 -7.10
N LYS A 317 16.13 -22.91 -6.29
CA LYS A 317 15.19 -22.42 -5.27
C LYS A 317 14.59 -21.11 -5.73
N VAL A 318 13.29 -21.13 -5.97
CA VAL A 318 12.53 -19.98 -6.47
C VAL A 318 11.63 -19.49 -5.34
N ILE A 319 11.86 -18.29 -4.84
CA ILE A 319 11.01 -17.63 -3.84
C ILE A 319 10.19 -16.57 -4.54
N VAL A 320 8.87 -16.58 -4.34
CA VAL A 320 7.94 -15.60 -4.91
C VAL A 320 7.10 -14.98 -3.80
N HIS A 321 7.05 -13.64 -3.77
CA HIS A 321 6.12 -12.90 -2.93
C HIS A 321 4.79 -12.72 -3.68
N ILE A 322 3.76 -13.41 -3.21
CA ILE A 322 2.43 -13.38 -3.81
C ILE A 322 1.55 -12.43 -2.98
N GLN A 323 0.84 -11.54 -3.65
CA GLN A 323 -0.06 -10.59 -3.01
C GLN A 323 -1.01 -11.30 -2.03
N ASN A 324 -1.16 -10.73 -0.82
CA ASN A 324 -2.04 -11.24 0.25
C ASN A 324 -1.72 -12.66 0.76
N VAL A 325 -0.65 -13.29 0.26
CA VAL A 325 -0.20 -14.63 0.68
C VAL A 325 1.18 -14.55 1.33
N GLY A 326 2.08 -13.73 0.80
CA GLY A 326 3.46 -13.60 1.26
C GLY A 326 4.44 -14.47 0.45
N ASP A 327 5.62 -14.70 1.01
CA ASP A 327 6.70 -15.47 0.39
C ASP A 327 6.35 -16.97 0.36
N ARG A 328 6.51 -17.59 -0.81
CA ARG A 328 6.42 -19.04 -1.02
C ARG A 328 7.65 -19.52 -1.77
N SER A 329 8.10 -20.73 -1.46
CA SER A 329 9.28 -21.36 -2.07
C SER A 329 8.83 -22.49 -3.01
N PHE A 330 9.49 -22.57 -4.15
CA PHE A 330 9.22 -23.51 -5.23
C PHE A 330 10.54 -24.06 -5.80
N SER A 331 10.46 -25.19 -6.47
CA SER A 331 11.59 -25.88 -7.10
C SER A 331 11.73 -25.55 -8.58
N ALA A 332 12.84 -25.96 -9.20
CA ALA A 332 13.02 -25.86 -10.64
C ALA A 332 11.89 -26.56 -11.43
N GLY A 333 11.33 -25.86 -12.42
CA GLY A 333 10.24 -26.33 -13.27
C GLY A 333 8.85 -26.30 -12.62
N GLU A 334 8.78 -26.04 -11.31
CA GLU A 334 7.53 -25.89 -10.58
C GLU A 334 6.87 -24.54 -10.90
N TYR A 335 5.54 -24.50 -10.88
CA TYR A 335 4.81 -23.25 -11.10
C TYR A 335 4.81 -22.40 -9.82
N ALA A 336 5.63 -21.37 -9.83
CA ALA A 336 5.81 -20.44 -8.73
C ALA A 336 4.83 -19.27 -8.84
N GLY A 337 3.74 -19.33 -8.07
CA GLY A 337 2.69 -18.31 -8.05
C GLY A 337 1.28 -18.89 -8.02
N THR A 338 0.31 -18.09 -8.47
CA THR A 338 -1.07 -18.53 -8.66
C THR A 338 -1.46 -18.36 -10.13
N ARG A 339 -2.27 -19.28 -10.67
CA ARG A 339 -2.69 -19.23 -12.07
C ARG A 339 -4.16 -18.84 -12.16
N GLY A 340 -4.48 -17.73 -12.81
CA GLY A 340 -5.86 -17.30 -13.07
C GLY A 340 -6.66 -16.91 -11.83
N GLN A 341 -6.02 -16.82 -10.66
CA GLN A 341 -6.67 -16.53 -9.37
C GLN A 341 -6.61 -15.06 -8.99
N GLY A 342 -5.99 -14.22 -9.81
CA GLY A 342 -5.97 -12.78 -9.60
C GLY A 342 -4.91 -12.25 -8.64
N PHE A 343 -4.12 -13.13 -8.00
CA PHE A 343 -3.02 -12.71 -7.13
C PHE A 343 -1.77 -12.42 -7.95
N ARG A 344 -1.31 -11.17 -7.91
CA ARG A 344 -0.05 -10.77 -8.56
C ARG A 344 1.16 -11.30 -7.82
N VAL A 345 2.23 -11.52 -8.58
CA VAL A 345 3.60 -11.54 -8.07
C VAL A 345 4.08 -10.10 -7.88
N GLU A 346 4.59 -9.79 -6.70
CA GLU A 346 5.17 -8.48 -6.37
C GLU A 346 6.71 -8.50 -6.35
N ALA A 347 7.29 -9.65 -6.01
CA ALA A 347 8.73 -9.86 -6.03
C ALA A 347 9.08 -11.34 -6.23
N PHE A 348 10.29 -11.61 -6.71
CA PHE A 348 10.88 -12.94 -6.72
C PHE A 348 12.38 -12.90 -6.41
N GLN A 349 12.91 -14.05 -6.03
CA GLN A 349 14.32 -14.29 -5.76
C GLN A 349 14.64 -15.71 -6.20
N ILE A 350 15.73 -15.91 -6.95
CA ILE A 350 16.08 -17.23 -7.47
C ILE A 350 17.54 -17.53 -7.16
N ASN A 351 17.79 -18.73 -6.63
CA ASN A 351 19.11 -19.30 -6.42
C ASN A 351 19.29 -20.58 -7.22
N ILE A 352 20.50 -20.81 -7.70
CA ILE A 352 20.95 -22.13 -8.13
C ILE A 352 21.27 -22.93 -6.85
N GLU A 353 20.51 -23.99 -6.60
CA GLU A 353 20.61 -24.77 -5.36
C GLU A 353 20.52 -26.27 -5.66
N PRO A 354 21.59 -27.05 -5.42
CA PRO A 354 22.90 -26.63 -4.91
C PRO A 354 23.69 -25.78 -5.92
N PRO A 355 24.62 -24.90 -5.48
CA PRO A 355 25.45 -24.09 -6.38
C PRO A 355 26.29 -24.95 -7.34
N VAL A 356 26.36 -24.54 -8.60
CA VAL A 356 27.19 -25.19 -9.63
C VAL A 356 28.39 -24.30 -9.93
N ALA A 357 29.60 -24.82 -9.76
CA ALA A 357 30.83 -24.04 -9.94
C ALA A 357 30.93 -23.47 -11.36
N GLY A 358 31.15 -22.14 -11.47
CA GLY A 358 31.27 -21.44 -12.75
C GLY A 358 29.94 -21.18 -13.46
N LEU A 359 28.80 -21.55 -12.88
CA LEU A 359 27.48 -21.24 -13.40
C LEU A 359 26.76 -20.25 -12.48
N ASN A 360 26.50 -19.06 -13.00
CA ASN A 360 25.80 -18.00 -12.30
C ASN A 360 24.48 -17.67 -13.00
N LEU A 361 23.57 -17.06 -12.26
CA LEU A 361 22.27 -16.60 -12.75
C LEU A 361 22.14 -15.10 -12.49
N GLU A 362 21.68 -14.38 -13.51
CA GLU A 362 21.21 -13.00 -13.39
C GLU A 362 19.78 -12.88 -13.91
N TYR A 363 19.01 -11.98 -13.31
CA TYR A 363 17.65 -11.70 -13.75
C TYR A 363 17.30 -10.22 -13.60
N MET A 364 16.33 -9.78 -14.39
CA MET A 364 15.70 -8.48 -14.27
C MET A 364 14.19 -8.66 -14.19
N ALA A 365 13.53 -7.70 -13.53
CA ALA A 365 12.09 -7.59 -13.51
C ALA A 365 11.65 -6.23 -14.05
N HIS A 366 10.47 -6.16 -14.66
CA HIS A 366 9.78 -4.90 -14.91
C HIS A 366 8.71 -4.71 -13.86
N ILE A 367 8.86 -3.65 -13.06
CA ILE A 367 7.93 -3.32 -11.97
C ILE A 367 7.00 -2.22 -12.47
N GLY A 368 5.68 -2.46 -12.38
CA GLY A 368 4.67 -1.52 -12.84
C GLY A 368 4.81 -0.16 -12.15
N GLY A 369 4.91 0.91 -12.95
CA GLY A 369 5.06 2.28 -12.47
C GLY A 369 6.47 2.64 -11.97
N VAL A 370 7.45 1.74 -12.10
CA VAL A 370 8.87 1.98 -11.77
C VAL A 370 9.75 1.77 -13.00
N GLY A 371 9.55 0.66 -13.72
CA GLY A 371 10.35 0.30 -14.89
C GLY A 371 11.18 -0.96 -14.70
N ASP A 372 12.15 -1.15 -15.59
CA ASP A 372 13.08 -2.28 -15.55
C ASP A 372 14.07 -2.09 -14.38
N THR A 373 14.29 -3.15 -13.60
CA THR A 373 15.41 -3.21 -12.66
C THR A 373 16.74 -3.31 -13.41
N PRO A 374 17.88 -2.97 -12.79
CA PRO A 374 19.16 -3.49 -13.26
C PRO A 374 19.13 -5.02 -13.29
N TRP A 375 20.09 -5.64 -13.99
CA TRP A 375 20.34 -7.06 -13.86
C TRP A 375 20.84 -7.36 -12.44
N LEU A 376 20.13 -8.25 -11.77
CA LEU A 376 20.38 -8.65 -10.39
C LEU A 376 20.97 -10.06 -10.39
N GLU A 377 21.97 -10.28 -9.56
CA GLU A 377 22.56 -11.59 -9.33
C GLU A 377 21.59 -12.51 -8.57
N ALA A 378 21.82 -13.83 -8.71
CA ALA A 378 21.14 -14.87 -7.96
C ALA A 378 21.06 -14.52 -6.46
N GLY A 379 19.87 -14.69 -5.88
CA GLY A 379 19.63 -14.46 -4.47
C GLY A 379 19.33 -13.01 -4.10
N LYS A 380 19.41 -12.06 -5.04
CA LYS A 380 18.91 -10.69 -4.80
C LYS A 380 17.41 -10.60 -5.09
N LEU A 381 16.68 -9.82 -4.33
CA LEU A 381 15.25 -9.64 -4.55
C LEU A 381 14.99 -8.79 -5.80
N ALA A 382 14.24 -9.32 -6.76
CA ALA A 382 13.70 -8.57 -7.89
C ALA A 382 12.24 -8.21 -7.62
N GLY A 383 11.90 -6.93 -7.57
CA GLY A 383 10.57 -6.44 -7.18
C GLY A 383 10.53 -5.84 -5.78
N GLU A 384 9.33 -5.60 -5.26
CA GLU A 384 9.14 -4.94 -3.98
C GLU A 384 8.05 -5.64 -3.17
N ARG A 385 8.41 -6.24 -2.03
CA ARG A 385 7.46 -6.88 -1.13
C ARG A 385 6.52 -5.86 -0.52
N GLY A 386 5.20 -6.08 -0.59
CA GLY A 386 4.20 -5.32 0.16
C GLY A 386 4.05 -3.86 -0.25
N ARG A 387 4.71 -3.40 -1.33
CA ARG A 387 4.54 -2.04 -1.89
C ARG A 387 3.40 -1.96 -2.91
N ALA A 388 2.62 -3.03 -3.03
CA ALA A 388 1.49 -3.16 -3.96
C ALA A 388 1.86 -2.96 -5.44
N ARG A 389 3.15 -3.07 -5.78
CA ARG A 389 3.63 -2.99 -7.16
C ARG A 389 3.66 -4.38 -7.77
N ARG A 390 3.01 -4.53 -8.92
CA ARG A 390 3.01 -5.78 -9.70
C ARG A 390 4.28 -5.89 -10.51
N LEU A 391 4.76 -7.11 -10.71
CA LEU A 391 5.62 -7.39 -11.86
C LEU A 391 4.76 -7.45 -13.12
N GLU A 392 5.25 -6.87 -14.22
CA GLU A 392 4.60 -6.98 -15.54
C GLU A 392 5.40 -7.89 -16.48
N GLY A 393 6.66 -8.14 -16.19
CA GLY A 393 7.51 -9.06 -16.91
C GLY A 393 8.88 -9.22 -16.27
N LEU A 394 9.68 -10.10 -16.86
CA LEU A 394 10.99 -10.52 -16.37
C LEU A 394 11.87 -11.03 -17.51
N ALA A 395 13.18 -11.07 -17.29
CA ALA A 395 14.11 -11.82 -18.12
C ALA A 395 15.22 -12.41 -17.25
N MET A 396 15.78 -13.53 -17.68
CA MET A 396 16.80 -14.26 -16.93
C MET A 396 17.89 -14.75 -17.88
N ARG A 397 19.15 -14.69 -17.45
CA ARG A 397 20.30 -15.15 -18.22
C ARG A 397 21.33 -15.85 -17.33
N LEU A 398 22.04 -16.79 -17.91
CA LEU A 398 23.17 -17.46 -17.25
C LEU A 398 24.46 -16.69 -17.55
N THR A 399 25.35 -16.64 -16.56
CA THR A 399 26.68 -16.04 -16.65
C THR A 399 27.72 -16.96 -16.02
N GLY A 400 29.01 -16.63 -16.16
CA GLY A 400 30.13 -17.48 -15.69
C GLY A 400 30.67 -18.43 -16.75
N SER A 401 31.72 -19.18 -16.40
CA SER A 401 32.47 -20.04 -17.31
C SER A 401 31.67 -21.23 -17.85
N GLN A 402 30.63 -21.68 -17.14
CA GLN A 402 29.76 -22.78 -17.54
C GLN A 402 28.47 -22.33 -18.25
N ALA A 403 28.22 -21.03 -18.41
CA ALA A 403 26.97 -20.52 -18.99
C ALA A 403 26.69 -21.06 -20.41
N ASN A 404 27.74 -21.34 -21.20
CA ASN A 404 27.57 -21.84 -22.58
C ASN A 404 27.13 -23.31 -22.65
N SER A 405 27.20 -24.05 -21.55
CA SER A 405 26.81 -25.46 -21.47
C SER A 405 25.33 -25.66 -21.15
N TYR A 406 24.60 -24.57 -20.85
CA TYR A 406 23.22 -24.62 -20.37
C TYR A 406 22.36 -23.54 -21.03
N ASP A 407 21.06 -23.79 -21.06
CA ASP A 407 20.05 -22.77 -21.36
C ASP A 407 19.15 -22.59 -20.13
N ILE A 408 18.86 -21.32 -19.77
CA ILE A 408 17.80 -21.01 -18.82
C ILE A 408 16.51 -20.75 -19.57
N CYS A 409 15.45 -21.43 -19.14
CA CYS A 409 14.12 -21.41 -19.73
C CYS A 409 13.11 -20.90 -18.71
N TYR A 410 12.20 -20.04 -19.14
CA TYR A 410 11.16 -19.50 -18.28
C TYR A 410 9.90 -19.11 -19.05
N THR A 411 8.77 -19.18 -18.36
CA THR A 411 7.47 -18.68 -18.83
C THR A 411 6.72 -18.05 -17.66
N ALA A 412 5.78 -17.16 -17.98
CA ALA A 412 4.93 -16.49 -17.01
C ALA A 412 3.46 -16.57 -17.43
N HIS A 413 2.57 -16.59 -16.44
CA HIS A 413 1.15 -16.31 -16.65
C HIS A 413 0.91 -14.82 -16.43
N VAL A 414 0.38 -14.14 -17.44
CA VAL A 414 0.09 -12.71 -17.40
C VAL A 414 -1.41 -12.50 -17.47
N GLN A 415 -1.92 -11.63 -16.60
CA GLN A 415 -3.33 -11.26 -16.56
C GLN A 415 -3.87 -10.93 -17.97
N ASN A 416 -5.03 -11.49 -18.30
CA ASN A 416 -5.74 -11.32 -19.57
C ASN A 416 -4.99 -11.84 -20.82
N MET A 417 -3.75 -12.30 -20.70
CA MET A 417 -2.98 -12.92 -21.78
C MET A 417 -2.82 -14.43 -21.59
N GLY A 418 -2.97 -14.92 -20.35
CA GLY A 418 -2.79 -16.33 -20.03
C GLY A 418 -1.31 -16.71 -19.92
N ASP A 419 -1.02 -17.98 -20.18
CA ASP A 419 0.36 -18.48 -20.18
C ASP A 419 1.08 -18.05 -21.46
N LEU A 420 2.23 -17.43 -21.29
CA LEU A 420 3.08 -17.04 -22.40
C LEU A 420 3.92 -18.23 -22.92
N PRO A 421 4.44 -18.17 -24.15
CA PRO A 421 5.40 -19.16 -24.62
C PRO A 421 6.66 -19.18 -23.74
N VAL A 422 7.49 -20.21 -23.91
CA VAL A 422 8.77 -20.31 -23.19
C VAL A 422 9.78 -19.35 -23.83
N TYR A 423 10.43 -18.56 -22.98
CA TYR A 423 11.53 -17.66 -23.31
C TYR A 423 12.83 -18.20 -22.75
N ARG A 424 13.95 -17.80 -23.36
CA ARG A 424 15.28 -18.31 -23.01
C ARG A 424 16.33 -17.20 -22.97
N ASN A 425 17.35 -17.39 -22.15
CA ASN A 425 18.64 -16.68 -22.23
C ASN A 425 18.56 -15.16 -22.48
N GLY A 426 17.86 -14.45 -21.61
CA GLY A 426 17.76 -12.99 -21.62
C GLY A 426 16.61 -12.43 -22.46
N GLN A 427 15.85 -13.27 -23.15
CA GLN A 427 14.62 -12.84 -23.83
C GLN A 427 13.58 -12.32 -22.83
N TYR A 428 12.90 -11.23 -23.17
CA TYR A 428 11.92 -10.65 -22.26
C TYR A 428 10.60 -11.43 -22.25
N CYS A 429 10.16 -11.86 -21.08
CA CYS A 429 8.89 -12.56 -20.85
C CYS A 429 7.92 -11.64 -20.11
N GLY A 430 6.77 -11.34 -20.71
CA GLY A 430 5.74 -10.48 -20.12
C GLY A 430 5.47 -9.21 -20.94
N THR A 431 5.04 -8.16 -20.25
CA THR A 431 4.70 -6.87 -20.86
C THR A 431 5.42 -5.73 -20.16
N ARG A 432 5.49 -4.55 -20.80
CA ARG A 432 5.97 -3.31 -20.20
C ARG A 432 4.91 -2.25 -20.33
N ASN A 433 4.66 -1.51 -19.25
CA ASN A 433 3.71 -0.40 -19.18
C ASN A 433 2.28 -0.74 -19.64
N LYS A 434 1.90 -2.03 -19.68
CA LYS A 434 0.55 -2.44 -20.09
C LYS A 434 -0.38 -2.61 -18.89
N SER A 435 0.13 -2.43 -17.68
CA SER A 435 -0.62 -2.64 -16.44
C SER A 435 -1.16 -4.06 -16.23
N LEU A 436 -0.61 -5.04 -16.95
CA LEU A 436 -0.95 -6.45 -16.80
C LEU A 436 0.04 -7.09 -15.82
N ARG A 437 -0.50 -7.68 -14.75
CA ARG A 437 0.31 -8.35 -13.72
C ARG A 437 0.77 -9.74 -14.19
N VAL A 438 1.97 -10.13 -13.78
CA VAL A 438 2.40 -11.53 -13.70
C VAL A 438 1.73 -12.15 -12.46
N GLU A 439 1.08 -13.31 -12.62
CA GLU A 439 0.44 -14.05 -11.51
C GLU A 439 1.28 -15.25 -11.04
N GLY A 440 2.14 -15.76 -11.91
CA GLY A 440 3.09 -16.82 -11.60
C GLY A 440 4.06 -17.09 -12.75
N MET A 441 5.09 -17.87 -12.48
CA MET A 441 6.13 -18.23 -13.45
C MET A 441 6.61 -19.68 -13.29
N LYS A 442 7.16 -20.27 -14.34
CA LYS A 442 7.99 -21.48 -14.27
C LYS A 442 9.39 -21.12 -14.73
N VAL A 443 10.40 -21.65 -14.04
CA VAL A 443 11.82 -21.42 -14.36
C VAL A 443 12.58 -22.73 -14.22
N TRP A 444 13.40 -23.07 -15.22
CA TRP A 444 14.26 -24.24 -15.17
C TRP A 444 15.52 -24.03 -16.02
N ILE A 445 16.52 -24.87 -15.78
CA ILE A 445 17.77 -24.89 -16.54
C ILE A 445 17.97 -26.28 -17.13
N GLU A 446 18.28 -26.32 -18.41
CA GLU A 446 18.53 -27.55 -19.18
C GLU A 446 19.91 -27.51 -19.85
N PRO A 447 20.55 -28.67 -20.09
CA PRO A 447 21.81 -28.72 -20.81
C PRO A 447 21.60 -28.24 -22.24
N LYS A 448 22.55 -27.45 -22.75
CA LYS A 448 22.51 -27.03 -24.14
C LYS A 448 22.86 -28.20 -25.04
N SER A 449 22.02 -28.46 -26.03
CA SER A 449 22.20 -29.56 -27.00
C SER A 449 23.18 -29.21 -28.11
#